data_AF-A0A0K1PMC2-F1
#
_entry.id   AF-A0A0K1PMC2-F1
#
_cell.length_a   1.000
_cell.length_b   1.000
_cell.length_c   1.000
_cell.angle_alpha   90.00
_cell.angle_beta   90.00
_cell.angle_gamma   90.00
#
_symmetry.space_group_name_H-M   'P 1'
#
loop_
_entity.id
_entity.type
_entity.pdbx_description
1 polymer ?
#
loop_
_entity_poly.entity_id
_entity_poly.type
_entity_poly.pdbx_seq_one_letter_code
_entity_poly.pdbx_strand_id
1 'polypeptide(L)'
;MTAIATSTGAVLSIVACASDDPNATANRDGDTIIGSDANVTDGDADTDSSDPDAGPCTDCEWFPDVCTPELPCSTGPFETSTIGGAFDGRTRIHSIRGRSATDVWAVGALGAVAHFDGTAWTRQDIGDRDTTVALWLRDASEILLSSLKRVHTRGSELPVPDGGTTDWMSIDFWTLPDALAGAYYPIQLTSAWAAKGATWLWCTSLDGSPNDTADTPPPGLWRMRLSSDVLGGIEVAEGLASHTCEKIPCRRMLAIHGLDANEFWAIGGAGATIRVTDADSDAPHAVAFNSQTQNELHGVWTASATDAWSVGTAGTIRHYTGDPVHWDIVADVPVTSTLNAVWGTSSNDVWAVGDNAVVLHYDGTRWSRVPVAGLGVRRPTLTTVWASSPGHVWIGGDGFVLSLGGKP
;
A
#
# COMPACT_ATOMS: atom_id res chain seq x y z
N MET A 1 -43.09 25.40 -47.03
CA MET A 1 -42.09 24.31 -46.99
C MET A 1 -41.05 24.70 -45.96
N THR A 2 -41.12 24.11 -44.76
CA THR A 2 -40.10 23.24 -44.15
C THR A 2 -40.77 22.71 -42.87
N ALA A 3 -40.88 21.39 -42.75
CA ALA A 3 -41.60 20.72 -41.67
C ALA A 3 -40.75 20.67 -40.39
N ILE A 4 -41.36 20.97 -39.25
CA ILE A 4 -40.80 20.74 -37.92
C ILE A 4 -41.31 19.37 -37.46
N ALA A 5 -40.43 18.36 -37.44
CA ALA A 5 -40.72 17.05 -36.91
C ALA A 5 -40.44 17.05 -35.40
N THR A 6 -41.50 17.06 -34.59
CA THR A 6 -41.44 16.82 -33.14
C THR A 6 -41.42 15.31 -32.90
N SER A 7 -40.27 14.75 -32.54
CA SER A 7 -40.17 13.37 -32.05
C SER A 7 -40.53 13.30 -30.57
N THR A 8 -41.74 12.80 -30.27
CA THR A 8 -42.12 12.37 -28.93
C THR A 8 -41.48 11.03 -28.63
N GLY A 9 -40.36 11.05 -27.89
CA GLY A 9 -39.76 9.85 -27.30
C GLY A 9 -40.49 9.47 -26.02
N ALA A 10 -41.16 8.31 -26.03
CA ALA A 10 -41.77 7.72 -24.85
C ALA A 10 -40.67 7.20 -23.91
N VAL A 11 -40.63 7.72 -22.68
CA VAL A 11 -39.80 7.17 -21.59
C VAL A 11 -40.54 5.98 -21.01
N LEU A 12 -40.05 4.76 -21.25
CA LEU A 12 -40.45 3.57 -20.51
C LEU A 12 -39.73 3.59 -19.15
N SER A 13 -40.46 3.97 -18.10
CA SER A 13 -40.02 3.80 -16.72
C SER A 13 -40.28 2.35 -16.29
N ILE A 14 -39.22 1.56 -16.07
CA ILE A 14 -39.33 0.27 -15.39
C ILE A 14 -39.42 0.55 -13.89
N VAL A 15 -40.62 0.37 -13.33
CA VAL A 15 -40.86 0.37 -11.89
C VAL A 15 -40.52 -1.01 -11.36
N ALA A 16 -39.44 -1.14 -10.59
CA ALA A 16 -39.18 -2.32 -9.79
C ALA A 16 -39.96 -2.21 -8.48
N CYS A 17 -40.91 -3.13 -8.27
CA CYS A 17 -41.63 -3.26 -7.00
C CYS A 17 -40.71 -3.89 -5.96
N ALA A 18 -40.26 -3.10 -4.97
CA ALA A 18 -39.81 -3.63 -3.70
C ALA A 18 -41.07 -3.94 -2.85
N SER A 19 -41.19 -5.17 -2.37
CA SER A 19 -42.22 -5.55 -1.39
C SER A 19 -41.74 -5.14 0.01
N ASP A 20 -42.43 -4.17 0.59
CA ASP A 20 -42.29 -3.78 1.99
C ASP A 20 -42.88 -4.88 2.90
N ASP A 21 -42.08 -5.40 3.84
CA ASP A 21 -42.58 -6.21 4.95
C ASP A 21 -42.35 -5.42 6.27
N PRO A 22 -43.40 -4.87 6.90
CA PRO A 22 -43.27 -4.03 8.08
C PRO A 22 -43.40 -4.88 9.34
N ASN A 23 -42.34 -5.58 9.74
CA ASN A 23 -42.20 -6.10 11.11
C ASN A 23 -40.78 -6.58 11.40
N ALA A 24 -39.91 -5.66 11.81
CA ALA A 24 -38.76 -5.98 12.66
C ALA A 24 -38.40 -4.75 13.49
N THR A 25 -39.04 -4.64 14.65
CA THR A 25 -38.68 -3.67 15.68
C THR A 25 -37.26 -3.94 16.18
N ALA A 26 -36.45 -2.88 16.21
CA ALA A 26 -35.15 -2.83 16.85
C ALA A 26 -35.24 -3.23 18.33
N ASN A 27 -34.27 -4.01 18.80
CA ASN A 27 -33.91 -3.99 20.22
C ASN A 27 -32.38 -3.98 20.35
N ARG A 28 -31.86 -2.86 20.86
CA ARG A 28 -30.55 -2.79 21.49
C ARG A 28 -30.73 -3.34 22.91
N ASP A 29 -29.86 -4.24 23.34
CA ASP A 29 -29.18 -4.19 24.64
C ASP A 29 -28.25 -5.39 24.79
N GLY A 30 -27.11 -5.14 25.45
CA GLY A 30 -25.99 -6.05 25.56
C GLY A 30 -26.22 -7.24 26.51
N ASP A 31 -25.48 -8.31 26.24
CA ASP A 31 -24.64 -8.95 27.25
C ASP A 31 -23.67 -9.93 26.56
N THR A 32 -22.39 -9.76 26.82
CA THR A 32 -21.33 -10.67 26.37
C THR A 32 -21.23 -11.78 27.40
N ILE A 33 -21.72 -12.97 27.08
CA ILE A 33 -21.49 -14.15 27.93
C ILE A 33 -20.08 -14.68 27.65
N ILE A 34 -19.18 -14.49 28.62
CA ILE A 34 -17.90 -15.19 28.72
C ILE A 34 -18.20 -16.63 29.17
N GLY A 35 -17.93 -17.60 28.29
CA GLY A 35 -17.84 -19.02 28.65
C GLY A 35 -16.41 -19.37 29.03
N SER A 36 -16.18 -19.61 30.32
CA SER A 36 -14.92 -20.02 30.93
C SER A 36 -14.51 -21.46 30.62
N ASP A 37 -13.21 -21.64 30.38
CA ASP A 37 -12.34 -22.80 30.64
C ASP A 37 -12.88 -24.22 30.52
N ALA A 38 -12.31 -24.97 29.57
CA ALA A 38 -12.09 -26.40 29.73
C ALA A 38 -10.77 -26.85 29.05
N ASN A 39 -9.79 -27.20 29.89
CA ASN A 39 -8.65 -28.09 29.67
C ASN A 39 -7.79 -27.91 28.40
N VAL A 40 -6.67 -27.20 28.58
CA VAL A 40 -5.45 -27.45 27.81
C VAL A 40 -4.71 -28.60 28.48
N THR A 41 -4.67 -29.76 27.82
CA THR A 41 -3.68 -30.80 28.10
C THR A 41 -2.55 -30.67 27.08
N ASP A 42 -1.33 -30.51 27.59
CA ASP A 42 -0.08 -30.66 26.84
C ASP A 42 -0.04 -32.01 26.11
N GLY A 43 0.39 -31.98 24.85
CA GLY A 43 0.68 -33.15 24.04
C GLY A 43 1.75 -32.79 23.01
N ASP A 44 2.95 -33.29 23.28
CA ASP A 44 4.14 -33.21 22.42
C ASP A 44 3.90 -33.74 21.00
N ALA A 45 4.79 -33.25 20.12
CA ALA A 45 5.14 -33.73 18.79
C ALA A 45 4.59 -35.09 18.34
N ASP A 46 3.87 -35.09 17.21
CA ASP A 46 3.90 -36.19 16.27
C ASP A 46 3.95 -35.68 14.82
N THR A 47 5.02 -36.10 14.16
CA THR A 47 5.19 -36.15 12.72
C THR A 47 4.14 -37.08 12.09
N ASP A 48 3.69 -36.70 10.89
CA ASP A 48 2.81 -37.46 9.98
C ASP A 48 1.31 -37.34 10.28
N SER A 49 0.68 -36.31 9.71
CA SER A 49 -0.75 -36.33 9.39
C SER A 49 -0.93 -36.03 7.90
N SER A 50 -0.99 -37.09 7.11
CA SER A 50 -1.78 -37.04 5.88
C SER A 50 -3.25 -36.92 6.30
N ASP A 51 -3.72 -35.68 6.39
CA ASP A 51 -5.12 -35.35 6.63
C ASP A 51 -5.99 -36.04 5.56
N PRO A 52 -6.84 -37.01 5.95
CA PRO A 52 -7.65 -37.78 5.01
C PRO A 52 -8.83 -36.98 4.43
N ASP A 53 -9.06 -35.73 4.86
CA ASP A 53 -10.07 -34.83 4.30
C ASP A 53 -9.48 -33.74 3.36
N ALA A 54 -8.19 -33.79 3.03
CA ALA A 54 -7.62 -32.97 1.99
C ALA A 54 -8.09 -33.46 0.61
N GLY A 55 -9.25 -32.95 0.17
CA GLY A 55 -9.62 -32.96 -1.24
C GLY A 55 -8.45 -32.44 -2.10
N PRO A 56 -8.34 -32.85 -3.38
CA PRO A 56 -7.21 -32.50 -4.22
C PRO A 56 -6.99 -30.98 -4.20
N CYS A 57 -5.81 -30.56 -3.77
CA CYS A 57 -5.46 -29.16 -3.66
C CYS A 57 -5.54 -28.48 -5.03
N THR A 58 -6.50 -27.58 -5.20
CA THR A 58 -6.85 -26.98 -6.49
C THR A 58 -5.81 -26.00 -7.04
N ASP A 59 -4.87 -25.55 -6.22
CA ASP A 59 -3.87 -24.53 -6.58
C ASP A 59 -2.44 -24.86 -6.13
N CYS A 60 -2.17 -26.10 -5.71
CA CYS A 60 -0.88 -26.47 -5.12
C CYS A 60 0.33 -26.32 -6.07
N GLU A 61 0.11 -26.29 -7.39
CA GLU A 61 1.18 -25.98 -8.35
C GLU A 61 1.81 -24.60 -8.10
N TRP A 62 1.05 -23.68 -7.51
CA TRP A 62 1.48 -22.33 -7.17
C TRP A 62 2.10 -22.22 -5.78
N PHE A 63 2.02 -23.26 -4.96
CA PHE A 63 2.42 -23.23 -3.56
C PHE A 63 3.25 -24.46 -3.17
N PRO A 64 4.44 -24.64 -3.77
CA PRO A 64 5.32 -25.76 -3.43
C PRO A 64 5.82 -25.65 -1.99
N ASP A 65 6.03 -26.78 -1.33
CA ASP A 65 6.59 -26.81 0.03
C ASP A 65 8.08 -26.44 0.04
N VAL A 66 8.80 -26.84 -1.01
CA VAL A 66 10.26 -26.69 -1.09
C VAL A 66 10.62 -25.29 -1.57
N CYS A 67 11.27 -24.54 -0.69
CA CYS A 67 11.89 -23.27 -1.05
C CYS A 67 13.12 -23.49 -1.95
N THR A 68 13.19 -22.76 -3.05
CA THR A 68 14.35 -22.71 -3.96
C THR A 68 14.75 -21.24 -4.21
N PRO A 69 15.99 -20.94 -4.63
CA PRO A 69 16.42 -19.56 -4.90
C PRO A 69 15.59 -18.84 -5.98
N GLU A 70 14.96 -19.60 -6.88
CA GLU A 70 14.15 -19.10 -8.00
C GLU A 70 12.70 -18.76 -7.60
N LEU A 71 12.30 -19.07 -6.36
CA LEU A 71 10.94 -18.84 -5.88
C LEU A 71 10.96 -17.84 -4.71
N PRO A 72 9.96 -16.96 -4.61
CA PRO A 72 9.70 -16.23 -3.39
C PRO A 72 9.42 -17.22 -2.25
N CYS A 73 10.19 -17.10 -1.17
CA CYS A 73 10.08 -17.95 0.00
C CYS A 73 9.80 -17.13 1.25
N SER A 74 9.05 -17.70 2.20
CA SER A 74 8.94 -17.12 3.55
C SER A 74 10.32 -16.92 4.16
N THR A 75 10.55 -15.70 4.63
CA THR A 75 11.74 -15.26 5.37
C THR A 75 11.32 -14.20 6.40
N GLY A 76 12.24 -13.88 7.29
CA GLY A 76 12.23 -12.60 7.99
C GLY A 76 11.50 -12.58 9.32
N PRO A 77 10.87 -11.45 9.71
CA PRO A 77 10.66 -11.13 11.13
C PRO A 77 9.58 -11.98 11.82
N PHE A 78 8.98 -12.93 11.10
CA PHE A 78 8.02 -13.90 11.62
C PHE A 78 8.70 -15.24 12.02
N GLU A 79 9.97 -15.43 11.66
CA GLU A 79 10.73 -16.63 12.05
C GLU A 79 11.24 -16.51 13.49
N THR A 80 11.35 -17.65 14.19
CA THR A 80 11.78 -17.69 15.59
C THR A 80 13.24 -17.29 15.81
N SER A 81 14.06 -17.30 14.76
CA SER A 81 15.45 -16.82 14.74
C SER A 81 15.60 -15.30 14.77
N THR A 82 14.51 -14.54 14.60
CA THR A 82 14.51 -13.07 14.57
C THR A 82 15.04 -12.48 15.87
N ILE A 83 16.05 -11.61 15.77
CA ILE A 83 16.59 -10.89 16.93
C ILE A 83 15.51 -9.93 17.46
N GLY A 84 15.28 -9.95 18.77
CA GLY A 84 14.15 -9.24 19.40
C GLY A 84 12.82 -10.01 19.36
N GLY A 85 12.84 -11.26 18.86
CA GLY A 85 11.70 -12.16 18.80
C GLY A 85 10.83 -11.98 17.56
N ALA A 86 10.17 -13.06 17.17
CA ALA A 86 9.26 -13.08 16.03
C ALA A 86 8.03 -12.18 16.23
N PHE A 87 7.51 -11.62 15.14
CA PHE A 87 6.20 -11.00 15.10
C PHE A 87 5.08 -12.04 15.27
N ASP A 88 3.94 -11.58 15.80
CA ASP A 88 2.71 -12.36 15.79
C ASP A 88 2.27 -12.59 14.33
N GLY A 89 2.06 -13.84 13.93
CA GLY A 89 1.67 -14.22 12.57
C GLY A 89 0.31 -13.68 12.10
N ARG A 90 -0.45 -12.99 12.97
CA ARG A 90 -1.67 -12.25 12.63
C ARG A 90 -1.40 -10.78 12.28
N THR A 91 -0.19 -10.28 12.49
CA THR A 91 0.18 -8.90 12.10
C THR A 91 0.35 -8.80 10.59
N ARG A 92 0.08 -7.61 10.05
CA ARG A 92 0.20 -7.30 8.63
C ARG A 92 1.40 -6.41 8.41
N ILE A 93 2.22 -6.73 7.40
CA ILE A 93 3.19 -5.78 6.85
C ILE A 93 2.45 -4.84 5.90
N HIS A 94 2.59 -3.53 6.10
CA HIS A 94 1.98 -2.51 5.25
C HIS A 94 2.94 -2.02 4.17
N SER A 95 4.22 -1.87 4.51
CA SER A 95 5.23 -1.38 3.58
C SER A 95 6.56 -2.08 3.81
N ILE A 96 7.24 -2.38 2.70
CA ILE A 96 8.61 -2.87 2.70
C ILE A 96 9.40 -2.03 1.70
N ARG A 97 10.52 -1.46 2.14
CA ARG A 97 11.38 -0.57 1.34
C ARG A 97 12.81 -0.73 1.79
N GLY A 98 13.75 -0.51 0.91
CA GLY A 98 15.16 -0.56 1.27
C GLY A 98 15.97 0.53 0.59
N ARG A 99 17.18 0.74 1.11
CA ARG A 99 18.23 1.54 0.46
C ARG A 99 19.09 0.69 -0.45
N SER A 100 19.21 -0.60 -0.14
CA SER A 100 19.98 -1.59 -0.90
C SER A 100 19.46 -2.99 -0.59
N ALA A 101 20.00 -4.01 -1.27
CA ALA A 101 19.68 -5.40 -0.98
C ALA A 101 20.02 -5.87 0.44
N THR A 102 20.83 -5.08 1.17
CA THR A 102 21.31 -5.37 2.52
C THR A 102 20.86 -4.32 3.53
N ASP A 103 19.93 -3.45 3.16
CA ASP A 103 19.34 -2.47 4.08
C ASP A 103 17.86 -2.34 3.72
N VAL A 104 17.05 -3.19 4.33
CA VAL A 104 15.62 -3.31 4.04
C VAL A 104 14.83 -3.15 5.32
N TRP A 105 13.77 -2.36 5.25
CA TRP A 105 12.88 -2.05 6.34
C TRP A 105 11.48 -2.55 6.03
N ALA A 106 10.89 -3.26 6.98
CA ALA A 106 9.50 -3.71 6.92
C ALA A 106 8.73 -3.07 8.08
N VAL A 107 7.59 -2.46 7.76
CA VAL A 107 6.71 -1.82 8.75
C VAL A 107 5.27 -2.26 8.57
N GLY A 108 4.54 -2.28 9.67
CA GLY A 108 3.23 -2.90 9.70
C GLY A 108 2.39 -2.57 10.92
N ALA A 109 1.36 -3.38 11.13
CA ALA A 109 0.40 -3.23 12.20
C ALA A 109 0.99 -3.56 13.58
N LEU A 110 0.42 -2.94 14.62
CA LEU A 110 0.70 -3.26 16.03
C LEU A 110 2.19 -3.11 16.42
N GLY A 111 2.86 -2.07 15.93
CA GLY A 111 4.29 -1.81 16.19
C GLY A 111 5.23 -2.79 15.49
N ALA A 112 4.78 -3.48 14.44
CA ALA A 112 5.62 -4.34 13.63
C ALA A 112 6.60 -3.50 12.82
N VAL A 113 7.83 -3.35 13.30
CA VAL A 113 8.94 -2.69 12.61
C VAL A 113 10.16 -3.61 12.66
N ALA A 114 10.74 -3.91 11.51
CA ALA A 114 11.92 -4.76 11.42
C ALA A 114 12.91 -4.22 10.39
N HIS A 115 14.19 -4.46 10.66
CA HIS A 115 15.31 -4.06 9.81
C HIS A 115 16.11 -5.30 9.41
N PHE A 116 16.42 -5.41 8.13
CA PHE A 116 17.32 -6.41 7.56
C PHE A 116 18.63 -5.75 7.18
N ASP A 117 19.72 -6.25 7.75
CA ASP A 117 21.08 -5.69 7.61
C ASP A 117 21.94 -6.40 6.54
N GLY A 118 21.32 -7.25 5.72
CA GLY A 118 22.02 -8.11 4.76
C GLY A 118 22.29 -9.51 5.29
N THR A 119 22.06 -9.76 6.58
CA THR A 119 22.31 -11.07 7.20
C THR A 119 21.15 -11.58 8.04
N ALA A 120 20.43 -10.71 8.73
CA ALA A 120 19.32 -11.13 9.57
C ALA A 120 18.29 -10.02 9.73
N TRP A 121 17.04 -10.43 9.96
CA TRP A 121 16.00 -9.52 10.40
C TRP A 121 16.10 -9.30 11.91
N THR A 122 16.07 -8.02 12.29
CA THR A 122 16.02 -7.58 13.68
C THR A 122 14.76 -6.76 13.90
N ARG A 123 13.94 -7.18 14.86
CA ARG A 123 12.79 -6.42 15.32
C ARG A 123 13.25 -5.13 15.98
N GLN A 124 12.61 -4.03 15.62
CA GLN A 124 12.83 -2.70 16.18
C GLN A 124 11.70 -2.36 17.13
N ASP A 125 12.03 -1.97 18.35
CA ASP A 125 11.06 -1.50 19.34
C ASP A 125 10.92 0.02 19.21
N ILE A 126 9.75 0.48 18.77
CA ILE A 126 9.42 1.90 18.61
C ILE A 126 8.80 2.51 19.87
N GLY A 127 8.63 1.73 20.94
CA GLY A 127 8.10 2.17 22.23
C GLY A 127 6.59 2.11 22.37
N ASP A 128 5.86 1.77 21.29
CA ASP A 128 4.41 1.59 21.29
C ASP A 128 3.95 0.54 20.26
N ARG A 129 2.63 0.47 20.02
CA ARG A 129 1.99 -0.47 19.09
C ARG A 129 1.24 0.22 17.96
N ASP A 130 1.67 1.43 17.60
CA ASP A 130 1.03 2.13 16.50
C ASP A 130 1.20 1.37 15.20
N THR A 131 0.21 1.48 14.33
CA THR A 131 0.25 0.86 13.00
C THR A 131 0.98 1.80 12.07
N THR A 132 2.15 1.38 11.61
CA THR A 132 2.94 2.14 10.64
C THR A 132 2.50 1.75 9.23
N VAL A 133 2.12 2.74 8.43
CA VAL A 133 1.62 2.54 7.06
C VAL A 133 2.71 2.79 6.02
N ALA A 134 3.54 3.81 6.24
CA ALA A 134 4.59 4.20 5.31
C ALA A 134 5.88 4.55 6.06
N LEU A 135 6.97 4.63 5.30
CA LEU A 135 8.30 4.88 5.84
C LEU A 135 9.09 5.76 4.86
N TRP A 136 9.86 6.69 5.39
CA TRP A 136 10.75 7.57 4.64
C TRP A 136 12.18 7.28 5.06
N LEU A 137 12.89 6.54 4.18
CA LEU A 137 14.31 6.26 4.34
C LEU A 137 15.11 7.40 3.76
N ARG A 138 15.81 8.12 4.65
CA ARG A 138 16.81 9.12 4.27
C ARG A 138 18.21 8.51 4.37
N ASP A 139 19.27 9.24 4.02
CA ASP A 139 20.62 8.64 3.97
C ASP A 139 21.09 8.17 5.36
N ALA A 140 20.77 8.91 6.43
CA ALA A 140 21.13 8.56 7.81
C ALA A 140 19.97 8.70 8.82
N SER A 141 18.72 8.62 8.36
CA SER A 141 17.54 8.71 9.24
C SER A 141 16.37 7.89 8.73
N GLU A 142 15.58 7.38 9.66
CA GLU A 142 14.33 6.67 9.40
C GLU A 142 13.17 7.43 10.01
N ILE A 143 12.14 7.67 9.21
CA ILE A 143 10.90 8.32 9.64
C ILE A 143 9.75 7.37 9.29
N LEU A 144 9.03 6.91 10.30
CA LEU A 144 7.89 6.01 10.18
C LEU A 144 6.61 6.81 10.32
N LEU A 145 5.66 6.58 9.42
CA LEU A 145 4.40 7.31 9.37
C LEU A 145 3.28 6.37 9.83
N SER A 146 2.79 6.63 11.05
CA SER A 146 1.66 5.91 11.64
C SER A 146 0.34 6.62 11.39
N SER A 147 0.35 7.96 11.42
CA SER A 147 -0.79 8.78 11.03
C SER A 147 -0.32 10.14 10.54
N LEU A 148 -1.26 10.97 10.07
CA LEU A 148 -1.00 12.39 9.79
C LEU A 148 -0.47 13.18 10.98
N LYS A 149 -0.81 12.75 12.20
CA LYS A 149 -0.51 13.48 13.44
C LYS A 149 0.63 12.86 14.22
N ARG A 150 1.16 11.73 13.77
CA ARG A 150 2.17 10.99 14.53
C ARG A 150 3.14 10.29 13.61
N VAL A 151 4.40 10.57 13.85
CA VAL A 151 5.55 9.90 13.23
C VAL A 151 6.51 9.40 14.30
N HIS A 152 7.24 8.35 13.96
CA HIS A 152 8.38 7.88 14.75
C HIS A 152 9.65 8.15 13.98
N THR A 153 10.65 8.71 14.63
CA THR A 153 11.87 9.18 13.98
C THR A 153 13.10 8.68 14.73
N ARG A 154 14.17 8.41 13.98
CA ARG A 154 15.52 8.17 14.50
C ARG A 154 16.57 8.63 13.49
N GLY A 155 17.80 8.80 13.95
CA GLY A 155 18.93 9.15 13.09
C GLY A 155 19.28 10.64 13.03
N SER A 156 20.46 10.92 12.47
CA SER A 156 21.22 12.16 12.72
C SER A 156 20.86 13.35 11.84
N GLU A 157 19.94 13.20 10.89
CA GLU A 157 19.52 14.29 9.99
C GLU A 157 18.36 15.11 10.57
N LEU A 158 17.78 14.66 11.70
CA LEU A 158 16.60 15.28 12.28
C LEU A 158 16.96 16.63 12.96
N PRO A 159 16.28 17.73 12.60
CA PRO A 159 16.54 19.05 13.17
C PRO A 159 15.84 19.22 14.53
N VAL A 160 16.06 18.28 15.46
CA VAL A 160 15.49 18.29 16.82
C VAL A 160 16.60 18.46 17.88
N PRO A 161 16.30 19.04 19.06
CA PRO A 161 17.30 19.36 20.08
C PRO A 161 18.13 18.14 20.57
N ASP A 162 17.56 16.94 20.52
CA ASP A 162 18.22 15.67 20.84
C ASP A 162 18.68 14.91 19.59
N GLY A 163 18.99 15.64 18.51
CA GLY A 163 19.28 15.09 17.18
C GLY A 163 20.14 13.83 17.18
N GLY A 164 19.71 12.80 16.44
CA GLY A 164 20.60 11.70 16.09
C GLY A 164 20.83 10.61 17.10
N THR A 165 19.83 10.25 17.90
CA THR A 165 19.91 9.00 18.66
C THR A 165 19.66 7.79 17.75
N THR A 166 20.21 6.64 18.15
CA THR A 166 19.84 5.32 17.59
C THR A 166 18.46 4.86 18.06
N ASP A 167 17.90 5.54 19.05
CA ASP A 167 16.65 5.19 19.69
C ASP A 167 15.48 5.87 18.98
N TRP A 168 14.32 5.21 19.01
CA TRP A 168 13.12 5.76 18.42
C TRP A 168 12.50 6.86 19.27
N MET A 169 12.09 7.94 18.62
CA MET A 169 11.35 9.04 19.22
C MET A 169 10.01 9.20 18.52
N SER A 170 8.93 9.34 19.26
CA SER A 170 7.63 9.73 18.70
C SER A 170 7.48 11.24 18.67
N ILE A 171 6.95 11.75 17.56
CA ILE A 171 6.65 13.16 17.37
C ILE A 171 5.17 13.27 17.04
N ASP A 172 4.44 13.98 17.91
CA ASP A 172 3.03 14.31 17.73
C ASP A 172 2.87 15.73 17.17
N PHE A 173 2.12 15.85 16.07
CA PHE A 173 1.79 17.12 15.45
C PHE A 173 0.50 17.70 16.05
N TRP A 174 0.66 18.81 16.76
CA TRP A 174 -0.46 19.52 17.39
C TRP A 174 -1.20 20.45 16.45
N THR A 175 -0.55 20.86 15.35
CA THR A 175 -1.11 21.76 14.34
C THR A 175 -0.93 21.16 12.96
N LEU A 176 -2.03 21.05 12.21
CA LEU A 176 -2.02 20.67 10.79
C LEU A 176 -2.53 21.85 9.97
N PRO A 177 -2.19 21.93 8.67
CA PRO A 177 -2.84 22.84 7.72
C PRO A 177 -4.37 22.74 7.80
N ASP A 178 -5.07 23.86 7.60
CA ASP A 178 -6.53 23.94 7.77
C ASP A 178 -7.28 22.90 6.92
N ALA A 179 -6.82 22.63 5.69
CA ALA A 179 -7.41 21.62 4.82
C ALA A 179 -7.36 20.20 5.42
N LEU A 180 -6.34 19.89 6.22
CA LEU A 180 -6.16 18.59 6.89
C LEU A 180 -6.80 18.58 8.28
N ALA A 181 -6.75 19.70 9.00
CA ALA A 181 -7.31 19.84 10.34
C ALA A 181 -8.84 19.85 10.36
N GLY A 182 -9.46 20.40 9.31
CA GLY A 182 -10.92 20.56 9.19
C GLY A 182 -11.66 19.33 8.65
N ALA A 183 -10.98 18.22 8.37
CA ALA A 183 -11.61 17.03 7.82
C ALA A 183 -12.61 16.41 8.81
N TYR A 184 -13.86 16.26 8.37
CA TYR A 184 -14.93 15.70 9.19
C TYR A 184 -14.73 14.21 9.50
N TYR A 185 -14.19 13.46 8.54
CA TYR A 185 -13.82 12.05 8.70
C TYR A 185 -12.31 11.91 8.90
N PRO A 186 -11.86 10.89 9.66
CA PRO A 186 -10.44 10.59 9.79
C PRO A 186 -9.82 10.38 8.41
N ILE A 187 -8.75 11.13 8.13
CA ILE A 187 -7.94 10.91 6.94
C ILE A 187 -7.03 9.71 7.20
N GLN A 188 -7.08 8.74 6.31
CA GLN A 188 -6.26 7.54 6.38
C GLN A 188 -5.07 7.70 5.44
N LEU A 189 -3.86 7.67 5.99
CA LEU A 189 -2.66 7.56 5.19
C LEU A 189 -2.65 6.20 4.48
N THR A 190 -2.28 6.18 3.21
CA THR A 190 -2.28 4.95 2.40
C THR A 190 -0.90 4.59 1.86
N SER A 191 -0.13 5.59 1.44
CA SER A 191 1.22 5.40 0.93
C SER A 191 2.03 6.70 1.00
N ALA A 192 3.34 6.59 1.01
CA ALA A 192 4.23 7.74 0.89
C ALA A 192 5.44 7.39 0.03
N TRP A 193 5.97 8.39 -0.65
CA TRP A 193 7.15 8.25 -1.50
C TRP A 193 7.93 9.57 -1.58
N ALA A 194 9.25 9.45 -1.59
CA ALA A 194 10.18 10.52 -1.86
C ALA A 194 11.30 9.97 -2.75
N ALA A 195 11.73 10.75 -3.74
CA ALA A 195 12.98 10.46 -4.42
C ALA A 195 14.17 10.65 -3.46
N LYS A 196 15.27 9.98 -3.76
CA LYS A 196 16.53 10.21 -3.04
C LYS A 196 16.93 11.68 -3.17
N GLY A 197 17.18 12.33 -2.03
CA GLY A 197 17.57 13.74 -1.97
C GLY A 197 16.42 14.74 -2.17
N ALA A 198 15.17 14.29 -2.30
CA ALA A 198 14.01 15.19 -2.35
C ALA A 198 13.86 15.95 -1.02
N THR A 199 13.42 17.20 -1.14
CA THR A 199 13.09 18.04 0.01
C THR A 199 11.80 17.52 0.66
N TRP A 200 10.82 17.19 -0.17
CA TRP A 200 9.50 16.75 0.26
C TRP A 200 9.33 15.23 0.20
N LEU A 201 8.75 14.68 1.26
CA LEU A 201 8.04 13.41 1.21
C LEU A 201 6.59 13.67 0.81
N TRP A 202 6.15 13.01 -0.25
CA TRP A 202 4.76 13.06 -0.68
C TRP A 202 3.98 11.88 -0.12
N CYS A 203 2.76 12.16 0.32
CA CYS A 203 1.90 11.21 0.98
C CYS A 203 0.52 11.20 0.31
N THR A 204 -0.05 10.00 0.22
CA THR A 204 -1.39 9.75 -0.29
C THR A 204 -2.33 9.41 0.84
N SER A 205 -3.59 9.77 0.68
CA SER A 205 -4.62 9.46 1.65
C SER A 205 -5.99 9.25 1.03
N LEU A 206 -6.83 8.58 1.81
CA LEU A 206 -8.26 8.49 1.62
C LEU A 206 -8.96 9.30 2.71
N ASP A 207 -10.06 9.94 2.36
CA ASP A 207 -11.02 10.37 3.35
C ASP A 207 -11.87 9.17 3.80
N GLY A 208 -12.16 9.08 5.10
CA GLY A 208 -13.07 8.06 5.64
C GLY A 208 -14.54 8.32 5.30
N SER A 209 -14.84 9.26 4.39
CA SER A 209 -16.21 9.61 4.05
C SER A 209 -16.84 8.46 3.24
N PRO A 210 -17.96 7.87 3.71
CA PRO A 210 -18.64 6.80 2.97
C PRO A 210 -19.31 7.32 1.69
N ASN A 211 -19.58 8.62 1.62
CA ASN A 211 -20.14 9.31 0.46
C ASN A 211 -19.26 10.54 0.20
N ASP A 212 -18.78 10.77 -1.03
CA ASP A 212 -18.00 11.95 -1.46
C ASP A 212 -18.87 13.24 -1.41
N THR A 213 -19.43 13.55 -0.24
CA THR A 213 -20.47 14.56 0.01
C THR A 213 -20.07 15.55 1.09
N ALA A 214 -18.81 15.55 1.54
CA ALA A 214 -18.31 16.67 2.34
C ALA A 214 -18.36 17.94 1.48
N ASP A 215 -18.75 19.07 2.06
CA ASP A 215 -18.85 20.34 1.31
C ASP A 215 -17.49 20.78 0.72
N THR A 216 -16.39 20.37 1.35
CA THR A 216 -15.00 20.49 0.86
C THR A 216 -14.15 19.34 1.41
N PRO A 217 -14.10 18.16 0.77
CA PRO A 217 -13.25 17.06 1.22
C PRO A 217 -11.77 17.42 1.04
N PRO A 218 -10.89 16.96 1.94
CA PRO A 218 -9.47 17.25 1.85
C PRO A 218 -8.87 16.65 0.56
N PRO A 219 -7.79 17.23 0.02
CA PRO A 219 -7.04 16.61 -1.07
C PRO A 219 -6.42 15.29 -0.58
N GLY A 220 -6.39 14.29 -1.45
CA GLY A 220 -5.78 12.99 -1.19
C GLY A 220 -4.25 13.01 -1.31
N LEU A 221 -3.65 14.18 -1.53
CA LEU A 221 -2.21 14.40 -1.61
C LEU A 221 -1.78 15.52 -0.67
N TRP A 222 -0.79 15.21 0.14
CA TRP A 222 -0.15 16.12 1.08
C TRP A 222 1.33 15.78 1.18
N ARG A 223 2.11 16.64 1.83
CA ARG A 223 3.57 16.48 1.86
C ARG A 223 4.15 16.92 3.20
N MET A 224 5.33 16.38 3.52
CA MET A 224 6.08 16.76 4.69
C MET A 224 7.56 16.96 4.37
N ARG A 225 8.24 17.82 5.13
CA ARG A 225 9.70 18.02 5.02
C ARG A 225 10.33 18.23 6.39
N LEU A 226 11.62 17.96 6.48
CA LEU A 226 12.39 18.35 7.65
C LEU A 226 12.55 19.88 7.64
N SER A 227 12.32 20.52 8.78
CA SER A 227 12.42 21.97 8.93
C SER A 227 12.89 22.35 10.33
N SER A 228 13.91 23.20 10.42
CA SER A 228 14.36 23.79 11.68
C SER A 228 13.41 24.85 12.23
N ASP A 229 12.47 25.31 11.42
CA ASP A 229 11.63 26.47 11.71
C ASP A 229 10.34 26.08 12.45
N VAL A 230 10.07 24.78 12.58
CA VAL A 230 8.88 24.23 13.23
C VAL A 230 9.26 23.40 14.46
N LEU A 231 8.46 23.53 15.52
CA LEU A 231 8.60 22.69 16.70
C LEU A 231 8.35 21.23 16.32
N GLY A 232 9.30 20.35 16.65
CA GLY A 232 9.26 18.93 16.25
C GLY A 232 9.98 18.62 14.94
N GLY A 233 10.56 19.61 14.26
CA GLY A 233 11.51 19.37 13.18
C GLY A 233 10.90 18.90 11.85
N ILE A 234 9.58 18.74 11.76
CA ILE A 234 8.85 18.29 10.57
C ILE A 234 7.71 19.26 10.28
N GLU A 235 7.73 19.80 9.06
CA GLU A 235 6.68 20.65 8.52
C GLU A 235 5.72 19.78 7.69
N VAL A 236 4.43 19.95 7.90
CA VAL A 236 3.37 19.33 7.09
C VAL A 236 2.70 20.42 6.25
N ALA A 237 2.56 20.17 4.96
CA ALA A 237 1.96 21.09 4.01
C ALA A 237 0.93 20.39 3.12
N GLU A 238 0.01 21.18 2.59
CA GLU A 238 -0.85 20.73 1.49
C GLU A 238 0.02 20.40 0.27
N GLY A 239 -0.35 19.31 -0.42
CA GLY A 239 0.31 18.89 -1.64
C GLY A 239 -0.30 19.60 -2.83
N LEU A 240 -1.62 19.48 -2.98
CA LEU A 240 -2.42 20.21 -3.97
C LEU A 240 -3.53 20.97 -3.25
N ALA A 241 -3.84 22.17 -3.73
CA ALA A 241 -4.98 22.93 -3.22
C ALA A 241 -6.29 22.15 -3.40
N SER A 242 -7.20 22.19 -2.42
CA SER A 242 -8.48 21.46 -2.45
C SER A 242 -9.30 21.74 -3.73
N HIS A 243 -9.28 23.00 -4.19
CA HIS A 243 -9.87 23.47 -5.44
C HIS A 243 -9.42 22.68 -6.68
N THR A 244 -8.15 22.28 -6.73
CA THR A 244 -7.61 21.48 -7.84
C THR A 244 -8.33 20.14 -7.91
N CYS A 245 -8.56 19.52 -6.75
CA CYS A 245 -9.26 18.24 -6.62
C CYS A 245 -10.79 18.32 -6.78
N GLU A 246 -11.34 19.50 -7.10
CA GLU A 246 -12.70 19.63 -7.65
C GLU A 246 -12.75 19.37 -9.16
N LYS A 247 -11.60 19.53 -9.84
CA LYS A 247 -11.51 19.45 -11.30
C LYS A 247 -10.86 18.16 -11.79
N ILE A 248 -10.02 17.55 -10.97
CA ILE A 248 -9.31 16.30 -11.27
C ILE A 248 -9.46 15.29 -10.13
N PRO A 249 -9.36 13.98 -10.38
CA PRO A 249 -9.60 12.95 -9.37
C PRO A 249 -8.38 12.81 -8.44
N CYS A 250 -8.18 13.78 -7.54
CA CYS A 250 -7.06 13.76 -6.57
C CYS A 250 -7.49 13.73 -5.10
N ARG A 251 -8.74 13.36 -4.80
CA ARG A 251 -9.27 13.28 -3.42
C ARG A 251 -8.95 11.97 -2.71
N ARG A 252 -8.95 10.87 -3.47
CA ARG A 252 -8.83 9.50 -2.94
C ARG A 252 -7.66 8.80 -3.61
N MET A 253 -6.48 8.97 -3.04
CA MET A 253 -5.23 8.44 -3.59
C MET A 253 -4.75 7.26 -2.74
N LEU A 254 -4.27 6.22 -3.39
CA LEU A 254 -3.89 4.95 -2.76
C LEU A 254 -2.39 4.70 -2.85
N ALA A 255 -1.77 5.04 -3.97
CA ALA A 255 -0.34 4.86 -4.17
C ALA A 255 0.29 6.01 -4.95
N ILE A 256 1.59 6.14 -4.73
CA ILE A 256 2.45 7.16 -5.30
C ILE A 256 3.82 6.57 -5.57
N HIS A 257 4.37 6.89 -6.74
CA HIS A 257 5.76 6.60 -7.09
C HIS A 257 6.18 7.52 -8.21
N GLY A 258 7.43 7.98 -8.18
CA GLY A 258 7.97 8.87 -9.21
C GLY A 258 9.32 8.45 -9.72
N LEU A 259 9.84 9.27 -10.62
CA LEU A 259 11.17 9.12 -11.20
C LEU A 259 12.21 9.86 -10.37
N ASP A 260 11.88 11.09 -9.98
CA ASP A 260 12.75 12.01 -9.26
C ASP A 260 11.94 12.95 -8.36
N ALA A 261 12.61 13.91 -7.72
CA ALA A 261 11.99 14.80 -6.75
C ALA A 261 10.89 15.71 -7.34
N ASN A 262 10.92 15.96 -8.65
CA ASN A 262 10.01 16.88 -9.32
C ASN A 262 8.87 16.20 -10.04
N GLU A 263 8.94 14.90 -10.29
CA GLU A 263 7.94 14.21 -11.07
C GLU A 263 7.52 12.86 -10.48
N PHE A 264 6.21 12.69 -10.26
CA PHE A 264 5.63 11.43 -9.84
C PHE A 264 4.23 11.19 -10.41
N TRP A 265 3.82 9.91 -10.34
CA TRP A 265 2.45 9.48 -10.54
C TRP A 265 1.79 9.20 -9.20
N ALA A 266 0.53 9.59 -9.08
CA ALA A 266 -0.34 9.16 -8.00
C ALA A 266 -1.60 8.55 -8.60
N ILE A 267 -2.02 7.42 -8.04
CA ILE A 267 -3.20 6.67 -8.47
C ILE A 267 -4.13 6.38 -7.30
N GLY A 268 -5.40 6.05 -7.57
CA GLY A 268 -6.33 5.71 -6.50
C GLY A 268 -7.73 5.29 -6.94
N GLY A 269 -8.72 5.78 -6.19
CA GLY A 269 -10.11 5.35 -6.28
C GLY A 269 -10.74 5.63 -7.66
N ALA A 270 -11.63 4.76 -8.10
CA ALA A 270 -12.36 4.89 -9.37
C ALA A 270 -11.46 5.15 -10.60
N GLY A 271 -10.28 4.52 -10.66
CA GLY A 271 -9.32 4.70 -11.74
C GLY A 271 -8.60 6.04 -11.73
N ALA A 272 -8.65 6.81 -10.63
CA ALA A 272 -7.93 8.06 -10.47
C ALA A 272 -6.45 7.89 -10.84
N THR A 273 -5.96 8.75 -11.72
CA THR A 273 -4.58 8.75 -12.18
C THR A 273 -4.17 10.19 -12.49
N ILE A 274 -3.18 10.69 -11.76
CA ILE A 274 -2.65 12.03 -11.95
C ILE A 274 -1.12 11.98 -12.03
N ARG A 275 -0.56 12.85 -12.87
CA ARG A 275 0.87 13.16 -12.91
C ARG A 275 1.09 14.49 -12.23
N VAL A 276 2.08 14.54 -11.34
CA VAL A 276 2.48 15.78 -10.67
C VAL A 276 3.88 16.16 -11.14
N THR A 277 4.04 17.41 -11.54
CA THR A 277 5.31 18.04 -11.91
C THR A 277 5.63 19.18 -10.94
N ASP A 278 6.90 19.63 -10.95
CA ASP A 278 7.41 20.66 -10.03
C ASP A 278 7.16 20.31 -8.55
N ALA A 279 7.17 18.99 -8.26
CA ALA A 279 6.77 18.42 -6.98
C ALA A 279 7.65 18.84 -5.80
N ASP A 280 8.92 19.19 -6.02
CA ASP A 280 9.81 19.66 -4.95
C ASP A 280 9.71 21.19 -4.72
N SER A 281 8.98 21.90 -5.57
CA SER A 281 8.76 23.35 -5.48
C SER A 281 7.60 23.72 -4.56
N ASP A 282 7.43 25.00 -4.25
CA ASP A 282 6.27 25.48 -3.48
C ASP A 282 4.96 25.47 -4.30
N ALA A 283 5.01 25.31 -5.62
CA ALA A 283 3.87 25.37 -6.52
C ALA A 283 3.78 24.15 -7.47
N PRO A 284 3.49 22.95 -6.94
CA PRO A 284 3.36 21.74 -7.74
C PRO A 284 2.17 21.83 -8.71
N HIS A 285 2.32 21.23 -9.87
CA HIS A 285 1.31 21.21 -10.91
C HIS A 285 0.82 19.78 -11.16
N ALA A 286 -0.50 19.58 -11.26
CA ALA A 286 -1.11 18.26 -11.42
C ALA A 286 -2.01 18.18 -12.64
N VAL A 287 -1.89 17.09 -13.40
CA VAL A 287 -2.73 16.79 -14.57
C VAL A 287 -3.31 15.39 -14.46
N ALA A 288 -4.59 15.25 -14.80
CA ALA A 288 -5.28 13.96 -14.86
C ALA A 288 -4.99 13.22 -16.17
N PHE A 289 -4.87 11.89 -16.06
CA PHE A 289 -4.76 10.98 -17.19
C PHE A 289 -5.90 9.97 -17.16
N ASN A 290 -6.32 9.53 -18.34
CA ASN A 290 -7.31 8.47 -18.47
C ASN A 290 -6.65 7.09 -18.29
N SER A 291 -6.93 6.43 -17.18
CA SER A 291 -6.46 5.08 -16.88
C SER A 291 -7.18 3.97 -17.66
N GLN A 292 -8.23 4.32 -18.43
CA GLN A 292 -9.10 3.38 -19.13
C GLN A 292 -9.68 2.31 -18.19
N THR A 293 -10.01 2.70 -16.95
CA THR A 293 -10.70 1.84 -15.98
C THR A 293 -11.50 2.66 -14.98
N GLN A 294 -12.50 2.03 -14.37
CA GLN A 294 -13.18 2.52 -13.17
C GLN A 294 -12.81 1.70 -11.93
N ASN A 295 -11.99 0.67 -12.09
CA ASN A 295 -11.47 -0.12 -10.98
C ASN A 295 -10.53 0.74 -10.13
N GLU A 296 -10.55 0.53 -8.81
CA GLU A 296 -9.56 1.13 -7.93
C GLU A 296 -8.16 0.64 -8.28
N LEU A 297 -7.21 1.58 -8.33
CA LEU A 297 -5.80 1.30 -8.55
C LEU A 297 -5.11 1.34 -7.18
N HIS A 298 -4.33 0.31 -6.84
CA HIS A 298 -3.73 0.13 -5.52
C HIS A 298 -2.20 0.32 -5.52
N GLY A 299 -1.54 0.16 -6.67
CA GLY A 299 -0.10 0.34 -6.80
C GLY A 299 0.28 1.09 -8.07
N VAL A 300 1.37 1.85 -8.00
CA VAL A 300 2.04 2.45 -9.16
C VAL A 300 3.56 2.35 -9.00
N TRP A 301 4.26 2.12 -10.10
CA TRP A 301 5.71 2.15 -10.18
C TRP A 301 6.14 2.82 -11.48
N THR A 302 7.17 3.65 -11.41
CA THR A 302 7.66 4.45 -12.55
C THR A 302 9.07 4.00 -12.91
N ALA A 303 9.26 3.52 -14.13
CA ALA A 303 10.56 3.14 -14.68
C ALA A 303 11.28 4.33 -15.31
N SER A 304 10.52 5.20 -15.98
CA SER A 304 11.02 6.40 -16.67
C SER A 304 9.90 7.42 -16.87
N ALA A 305 10.23 8.59 -17.43
CA ALA A 305 9.25 9.64 -17.74
C ALA A 305 8.16 9.23 -18.76
N THR A 306 8.35 8.10 -19.46
CA THR A 306 7.43 7.56 -20.46
C THR A 306 7.09 6.09 -20.21
N ASP A 307 7.41 5.56 -19.03
CA ASP A 307 7.17 4.15 -18.69
C ASP A 307 6.80 4.02 -17.22
N ALA A 308 5.54 3.70 -16.96
CA ALA A 308 5.02 3.46 -15.63
C ALA A 308 3.95 2.38 -15.64
N TRP A 309 3.85 1.63 -14.55
CA TRP A 309 2.91 0.52 -14.38
C TRP A 309 2.01 0.79 -13.21
N SER A 310 0.72 0.49 -13.35
CA SER A 310 -0.23 0.53 -12.24
C SER A 310 -1.04 -0.75 -12.19
N VAL A 311 -1.43 -1.12 -10.97
CA VAL A 311 -2.16 -2.35 -10.68
C VAL A 311 -3.33 -2.05 -9.75
N GLY A 312 -4.38 -2.88 -9.78
CA GLY A 312 -5.57 -2.63 -8.98
C GLY A 312 -6.54 -3.81 -8.89
N THR A 313 -7.79 -3.50 -8.57
CA THR A 313 -8.85 -4.49 -8.35
C THR A 313 -9.15 -5.28 -9.61
N ALA A 314 -9.69 -6.49 -9.43
CA ALA A 314 -10.09 -7.39 -10.51
C ALA A 314 -8.95 -7.73 -11.52
N GLY A 315 -7.70 -7.84 -11.06
CA GLY A 315 -6.54 -8.12 -11.92
C GLY A 315 -6.18 -6.97 -12.87
N THR A 316 -6.62 -5.75 -12.57
CA THR A 316 -6.36 -4.58 -13.43
C THR A 316 -4.85 -4.30 -13.47
N ILE A 317 -4.29 -4.25 -14.68
CA ILE A 317 -2.94 -3.71 -14.94
C ILE A 317 -3.05 -2.64 -16.04
N ARG A 318 -2.38 -1.51 -15.86
CA ARG A 318 -2.24 -0.46 -16.87
C ARG A 318 -0.78 -0.12 -17.08
N HIS A 319 -0.43 0.23 -18.32
CA HIS A 319 0.92 0.59 -18.72
C HIS A 319 0.91 1.96 -19.38
N TYR A 320 1.65 2.90 -18.81
CA TYR A 320 1.89 4.19 -19.43
C TYR A 320 3.08 4.09 -20.36
N THR A 321 2.89 4.43 -21.63
CA THR A 321 3.93 4.35 -22.68
C THR A 321 4.32 5.72 -23.24
N GLY A 322 4.00 6.80 -22.52
CA GLY A 322 4.31 8.18 -22.91
C GLY A 322 3.20 8.91 -23.67
N ASP A 323 2.01 8.32 -23.79
CA ASP A 323 0.85 9.00 -24.38
C ASP A 323 0.45 10.23 -23.56
N PRO A 324 0.13 11.39 -24.16
CA PRO A 324 -0.13 12.62 -23.42
C PRO A 324 -1.44 12.63 -22.62
N VAL A 325 -2.33 11.64 -22.79
CA VAL A 325 -3.69 11.68 -22.22
C VAL A 325 -4.07 10.38 -21.52
N HIS A 326 -3.60 9.22 -21.97
CA HIS A 326 -4.06 7.94 -21.44
C HIS A 326 -2.97 6.94 -21.08
N TRP A 327 -3.34 5.98 -20.24
CA TRP A 327 -2.58 4.77 -19.99
C TRP A 327 -3.17 3.64 -20.83
N ASP A 328 -2.34 2.71 -21.27
CA ASP A 328 -2.74 1.57 -22.08
C ASP A 328 -3.31 0.43 -21.23
N ILE A 329 -4.28 -0.28 -21.81
CA ILE A 329 -4.83 -1.50 -21.23
C ILE A 329 -3.86 -2.64 -21.50
N VAL A 330 -3.43 -3.33 -20.44
CA VAL A 330 -2.66 -4.57 -20.56
C VAL A 330 -3.63 -5.73 -20.68
N ALA A 331 -3.59 -6.44 -21.81
CA ALA A 331 -4.38 -7.64 -22.05
C ALA A 331 -3.73 -8.89 -21.42
N ASP A 332 -4.49 -9.99 -21.38
CA ASP A 332 -3.99 -11.33 -21.04
C ASP A 332 -3.32 -11.45 -19.66
N VAL A 333 -3.76 -10.65 -18.69
CA VAL A 333 -3.35 -10.77 -17.29
C VAL A 333 -3.85 -12.11 -16.74
N PRO A 334 -2.98 -12.98 -16.18
CA PRO A 334 -3.32 -14.37 -15.88
C PRO A 334 -4.16 -14.57 -14.60
N VAL A 335 -4.70 -13.49 -14.02
CA VAL A 335 -5.44 -13.50 -12.76
C VAL A 335 -6.54 -12.44 -12.76
N THR A 336 -7.56 -12.67 -11.93
CA THR A 336 -8.62 -11.69 -11.63
C THR A 336 -8.62 -11.23 -10.17
N SER A 337 -7.68 -11.73 -9.35
CA SER A 337 -7.52 -11.27 -7.96
C SER A 337 -7.12 -9.79 -7.93
N THR A 338 -7.49 -9.09 -6.86
CA THR A 338 -6.98 -7.73 -6.62
C THR A 338 -5.46 -7.76 -6.51
N LEU A 339 -4.80 -6.86 -7.24
CA LEU A 339 -3.38 -6.59 -7.14
C LEU A 339 -3.19 -5.34 -6.29
N ASN A 340 -2.38 -5.45 -5.24
CA ASN A 340 -2.24 -4.44 -4.18
C ASN A 340 -0.97 -3.60 -4.31
N ALA A 341 0.08 -4.14 -4.91
CA ALA A 341 1.33 -3.40 -5.09
C ALA A 341 2.06 -3.83 -6.36
N VAL A 342 2.83 -2.91 -6.92
CA VAL A 342 3.71 -3.11 -8.07
C VAL A 342 5.04 -2.44 -7.81
N TRP A 343 6.12 -3.08 -8.25
CA TRP A 343 7.47 -2.53 -8.21
C TRP A 343 8.30 -3.17 -9.32
N GLY A 344 9.32 -2.48 -9.82
CA GLY A 344 10.22 -3.04 -10.82
C GLY A 344 11.65 -2.57 -10.64
N THR A 345 12.55 -3.19 -11.39
CA THR A 345 13.96 -2.78 -11.50
C THR A 345 14.26 -2.20 -12.88
N SER A 346 13.42 -2.51 -13.87
CA SER A 346 13.47 -1.97 -15.22
C SER A 346 12.12 -2.16 -15.92
N SER A 347 11.94 -1.55 -17.09
CA SER A 347 10.78 -1.77 -17.97
C SER A 347 10.48 -3.23 -18.30
N ASN A 348 11.47 -4.11 -18.15
CA ASN A 348 11.38 -5.53 -18.49
C ASN A 348 11.47 -6.45 -17.26
N ASP A 349 11.42 -5.90 -16.04
CA ASP A 349 11.44 -6.66 -14.80
C ASP A 349 10.53 -5.95 -13.79
N VAL A 350 9.25 -6.34 -13.81
CA VAL A 350 8.20 -5.75 -12.98
C VAL A 350 7.45 -6.84 -12.24
N TRP A 351 7.22 -6.61 -10.96
CA TRP A 351 6.57 -7.53 -10.04
C TRP A 351 5.27 -6.90 -9.55
N ALA A 352 4.21 -7.70 -9.51
CA ALA A 352 2.93 -7.31 -8.91
C ALA A 352 2.49 -8.36 -7.90
N VAL A 353 1.91 -7.93 -6.79
CA VAL A 353 1.46 -8.83 -5.71
C VAL A 353 0.04 -8.48 -5.29
N GLY A 354 -0.70 -9.46 -4.78
CA GLY A 354 -2.12 -9.28 -4.50
C GLY A 354 -2.73 -10.26 -3.52
N ASP A 355 -4.05 -10.30 -3.52
CA ASP A 355 -4.85 -11.18 -2.68
C ASP A 355 -4.58 -12.66 -2.99
N ASN A 356 -4.83 -13.54 -2.01
CA ASN A 356 -4.65 -14.98 -2.13
C ASN A 356 -3.22 -15.40 -2.53
N ALA A 357 -2.22 -14.70 -2.01
CA ALA A 357 -0.80 -14.89 -2.30
C ALA A 357 -0.46 -14.88 -3.80
N VAL A 358 -1.16 -14.07 -4.58
CA VAL A 358 -0.84 -13.88 -6.00
C VAL A 358 0.45 -13.09 -6.12
N VAL A 359 1.40 -13.65 -6.87
CA VAL A 359 2.62 -12.98 -7.33
C VAL A 359 2.69 -13.09 -8.85
N LEU A 360 2.84 -11.97 -9.54
CA LEU A 360 3.03 -11.89 -10.97
C LEU A 360 4.40 -11.28 -11.29
N HIS A 361 5.00 -11.72 -12.38
CA HIS A 361 6.23 -11.17 -12.94
C HIS A 361 6.05 -10.87 -14.43
N TYR A 362 6.48 -9.69 -14.82
CA TYR A 362 6.61 -9.24 -16.21
C TYR A 362 8.07 -9.37 -16.64
N ASP A 363 8.30 -10.18 -17.67
CA ASP A 363 9.63 -10.51 -18.19
C ASP A 363 10.10 -9.62 -19.35
N GLY A 364 9.39 -8.51 -19.59
CA GLY A 364 9.59 -7.65 -20.77
C GLY A 364 8.71 -8.00 -21.96
N THR A 365 8.01 -9.13 -21.92
CA THR A 365 7.11 -9.56 -22.98
C THR A 365 5.69 -9.87 -22.49
N ARG A 366 5.56 -10.52 -21.34
CA ARG A 366 4.26 -10.93 -20.81
C ARG A 366 4.25 -11.01 -19.30
N TRP A 367 3.06 -10.85 -18.73
CA TRP A 367 2.82 -11.16 -17.33
C TRP A 367 2.64 -12.67 -17.16
N SER A 368 3.25 -13.22 -16.13
CA SER A 368 3.09 -14.61 -15.73
C SER A 368 2.96 -14.71 -14.21
N ARG A 369 2.19 -15.69 -13.74
CA ARG A 369 2.12 -15.99 -12.31
C ARG A 369 3.38 -16.75 -11.87
N VAL A 370 3.88 -16.42 -10.68
CA VAL A 370 5.06 -17.03 -10.08
C VAL A 370 4.61 -17.86 -8.86
N PRO A 371 5.04 -19.12 -8.73
CA PRO A 371 4.78 -19.91 -7.52
C PRO A 371 5.46 -19.31 -6.29
N VAL A 372 4.85 -19.47 -5.11
CA VAL A 372 5.39 -18.99 -3.83
C VAL A 372 5.57 -20.18 -2.90
N ALA A 373 6.81 -20.39 -2.44
CA ALA A 373 7.15 -21.57 -1.66
C ALA A 373 6.94 -21.38 -0.15
N GLY A 374 6.59 -22.47 0.54
CA GLY A 374 6.59 -22.54 2.00
C GLY A 374 5.41 -21.85 2.70
N LEU A 375 4.31 -21.60 1.98
CA LEU A 375 3.07 -21.07 2.57
C LEU A 375 2.13 -22.16 3.12
N GLY A 376 2.34 -23.42 2.74
CA GLY A 376 1.42 -24.52 3.04
C GLY A 376 0.00 -24.19 2.57
N VAL A 377 -0.97 -24.32 3.48
CA VAL A 377 -2.39 -24.02 3.20
C VAL A 377 -2.75 -22.54 3.28
N ARG A 378 -1.83 -21.66 3.70
CA ARG A 378 -2.12 -20.23 3.88
C ARG A 378 -2.17 -19.51 2.52
N ARG A 379 -3.10 -18.55 2.40
CA ARG A 379 -3.27 -17.69 1.22
C ARG A 379 -3.33 -16.22 1.66
N PRO A 380 -2.23 -15.67 2.21
CA PRO A 380 -2.22 -14.30 2.75
C PRO A 380 -2.50 -13.23 1.68
N THR A 381 -3.04 -12.09 2.12
CA THR A 381 -3.03 -10.89 1.29
C THR A 381 -1.61 -10.34 1.24
N LEU A 382 -1.06 -10.18 0.04
CA LEU A 382 0.22 -9.50 -0.17
C LEU A 382 -0.06 -8.03 -0.48
N THR A 383 0.61 -7.14 0.23
CA THR A 383 0.26 -5.70 0.32
C THR A 383 1.36 -4.79 -0.20
N THR A 384 2.59 -5.27 -0.26
CA THR A 384 3.75 -4.47 -0.66
C THR A 384 4.78 -5.35 -1.34
N VAL A 385 5.45 -4.78 -2.35
CA VAL A 385 6.61 -5.38 -3.01
C VAL A 385 7.68 -4.31 -3.19
N TRP A 386 8.94 -4.71 -3.05
CA TRP A 386 10.10 -3.87 -3.31
C TRP A 386 11.21 -4.73 -3.91
N ALA A 387 11.85 -4.23 -4.96
CA ALA A 387 12.98 -4.90 -5.59
C ALA A 387 14.17 -3.93 -5.65
N SER A 388 15.34 -4.41 -5.20
CA SER A 388 16.58 -3.63 -5.21
C SER A 388 17.35 -3.78 -6.51
N SER A 389 17.25 -4.96 -7.11
CA SER A 389 17.90 -5.37 -8.34
C SER A 389 17.23 -6.66 -8.87
N PRO A 390 17.46 -7.05 -10.14
CA PRO A 390 16.90 -8.29 -10.67
C PRO A 390 17.22 -9.49 -9.78
N GLY A 391 16.19 -10.28 -9.44
CA GLY A 391 16.31 -11.45 -8.58
C GLY A 391 16.34 -11.15 -7.07
N HIS A 392 16.31 -9.88 -6.65
CA HIS A 392 16.26 -9.48 -5.25
C HIS A 392 14.95 -8.74 -4.96
N VAL A 393 13.93 -9.51 -4.60
CA VAL A 393 12.56 -9.03 -4.40
C VAL A 393 12.11 -9.38 -3.00
N TRP A 394 11.57 -8.39 -2.28
CA TRP A 394 10.92 -8.59 -0.99
C TRP A 394 9.44 -8.27 -1.11
N ILE A 395 8.61 -9.12 -0.50
CA ILE A 395 7.16 -9.00 -0.51
C ILE A 395 6.66 -9.06 0.92
N GLY A 396 5.81 -8.13 1.32
CA GLY A 396 5.16 -8.11 2.63
C GLY A 396 3.67 -8.37 2.50
N GLY A 397 3.07 -8.94 3.55
CA GLY A 397 1.65 -9.18 3.62
C GLY A 397 1.15 -9.60 5.00
N ASP A 398 0.01 -10.29 5.02
CA ASP A 398 -0.60 -10.84 6.22
C ASP A 398 0.26 -11.96 6.82
N GLY A 399 1.02 -11.63 7.88
CA GLY A 399 1.76 -12.60 8.67
C GLY A 399 2.97 -13.22 7.98
N PHE A 400 3.50 -12.55 6.95
CA PHE A 400 4.65 -13.01 6.18
C PHE A 400 5.49 -11.86 5.62
N VAL A 401 6.78 -12.14 5.49
CA VAL A 401 7.66 -11.52 4.50
C VAL A 401 8.17 -12.64 3.60
N LEU A 402 8.20 -12.39 2.29
CA LEU A 402 8.76 -13.30 1.30
C LEU A 402 10.00 -12.65 0.68
N SER A 403 10.98 -13.46 0.29
CA SER A 403 12.14 -13.03 -0.48
C SER A 403 12.39 -13.96 -1.66
N LEU A 404 12.74 -13.37 -2.80
CA LEU A 404 13.33 -14.05 -3.96
C LEU A 404 14.87 -13.94 -3.89
N GLY A 405 15.58 -14.96 -4.39
CA GLY A 405 17.05 -15.01 -4.37
C GLY A 405 17.63 -15.85 -3.22
N GLY A 406 16.78 -16.61 -2.52
CA GLY A 406 17.14 -17.46 -1.37
C GLY A 406 16.42 -17.07 -0.08
N LYS A 407 16.73 -17.77 1.01
CA LYS A 407 16.41 -17.32 2.37
C LYS A 407 17.56 -16.43 2.84
N PRO A 408 17.43 -15.10 2.77
CA PRO A 408 18.42 -14.20 3.34
C PRO A 408 18.53 -14.38 4.85
#